data_AF-A0A845V6T8-F1
#
_entry.id   AF-A0A845V6T8-F1
#
_cell.length_a   1.000
_cell.length_b   1.000
_cell.length_c   1.000
_cell.angle_alpha   90.00
_cell.angle_beta   90.00
_cell.angle_gamma   90.00
#
_symmetry.space_group_name_H-M   'P 1'
#
loop_
_entity.id
_entity.type
_entity.pdbx_description
1 polymer ?
#
loop_
_entity_poly.entity_id
_entity_poly.type
_entity_poly.pdbx_seq_one_letter_code
_entity_poly.pdbx_strand_id
1 'polypeptide(L)'
;MPSEPFFELAPYHLTLAIGGLVVILAQWLPRLVSRREPAAAALMILFGAGAALLFPGAAPMPDPRQTPLPWELMSEMAVIVALFGAGMRIDELGPLRRWRPTWRLLGIAMPLTIIAVAWLGTGLVGLTLAGAILLGAVLAPTDPVLASDVQVGPPHQGREHPVRFALTTEAGLNDGLAFPFVYLGLLIAAEGLSPATWGAEWLLQDVLYRTVVGAVSGWLGARLLGVIL
;
A
#
# COMPACT_ATOMS: atom_id res chain seq x y z
N MET A 1 24.67 -38.71 5.92
CA MET A 1 23.98 -37.44 6.24
C MET A 1 24.22 -37.22 7.73
N PRO A 2 25.01 -36.22 8.14
CA PRO A 2 25.23 -35.98 9.56
C PRO A 2 23.89 -35.63 10.19
N SER A 3 23.62 -36.23 11.34
CA SER A 3 22.46 -35.98 12.18
C SER A 3 22.51 -34.55 12.70
N GLU A 4 21.78 -33.63 12.06
CA GLU A 4 21.50 -32.34 12.69
C GLU A 4 20.63 -32.60 13.93
N PRO A 5 21.04 -32.13 15.12
CA PRO A 5 20.28 -32.36 16.34
C PRO A 5 18.94 -31.62 16.26
N PHE A 6 17.88 -32.33 16.65
CA PHE A 6 16.47 -31.93 16.51
C PHE A 6 16.08 -30.63 17.26
N PHE A 7 16.97 -30.08 18.11
CA PHE A 7 16.75 -28.89 18.93
C PHE A 7 17.98 -27.96 18.95
N GLU A 8 18.56 -27.64 17.80
CA GLU A 8 19.52 -26.54 17.72
C GLU A 8 18.81 -25.20 17.46
N LEU A 9 19.21 -24.16 18.19
CA LEU A 9 18.81 -22.77 17.90
C LEU A 9 19.52 -22.31 16.63
N ALA A 10 19.00 -22.76 15.49
CA ALA A 10 19.47 -22.33 14.18
C ALA A 10 19.28 -20.79 14.03
N PRO A 11 20.15 -20.12 13.28
CA PRO A 11 20.01 -18.68 12.99
C PRO A 11 18.62 -18.31 12.43
N TYR A 12 17.96 -19.23 11.75
CA TYR A 12 16.58 -19.11 11.30
C TYR A 12 15.56 -18.95 12.44
N HIS A 13 15.66 -19.78 13.48
CA HIS A 13 14.77 -19.69 14.65
C HIS A 13 14.97 -18.38 15.40
N LEU A 14 16.22 -17.91 15.48
CA LEU A 14 16.54 -16.61 16.05
C LEU A 14 15.89 -15.47 15.23
N THR A 15 15.98 -15.49 13.90
CA THR A 15 15.33 -14.50 13.03
C THR A 15 13.81 -14.49 13.20
N LEU A 16 13.17 -15.67 13.27
CA LEU A 16 11.73 -15.76 13.52
C LEU A 16 11.34 -15.21 14.90
N ALA A 17 12.10 -15.54 15.95
CA ALA A 17 11.83 -15.05 17.30
C ALA A 17 11.99 -13.53 17.40
N ILE A 18 13.04 -12.98 16.78
CA ILE A 18 13.28 -11.53 16.69
C ILE A 18 12.14 -10.86 15.91
N GLY A 19 11.76 -11.40 14.75
CA GLY A 19 10.65 -10.86 13.95
C GLY A 19 9.34 -10.85 14.72
N GLY A 20 8.99 -11.97 15.37
CA GLY A 20 7.81 -12.06 16.23
C GLY A 20 7.85 -11.06 17.38
N LEU A 21 8.99 -10.91 18.05
CA LEU A 21 9.17 -9.93 19.12
C LEU A 21 9.02 -8.49 18.62
N VAL A 22 9.61 -8.15 17.47
CA VAL A 22 9.46 -6.83 16.83
C VAL A 22 7.99 -6.53 16.55
N VAL A 23 7.24 -7.48 16.00
CA VAL A 23 5.81 -7.31 15.72
C VAL A 23 5.01 -7.12 17.01
N ILE A 24 5.25 -7.96 18.03
CA ILE A 24 4.57 -7.86 19.33
C ILE A 24 4.86 -6.50 19.97
N LEU A 25 6.13 -6.10 20.07
CA LEU A 25 6.54 -4.84 20.67
C LEU A 25 5.96 -3.64 19.90
N ALA A 26 6.04 -3.64 18.57
CA ALA A 26 5.53 -2.54 17.75
C ALA A 26 4.00 -2.37 17.89
N GLN A 27 3.27 -3.46 18.08
CA GLN A 27 1.81 -3.44 18.23
C GLN A 27 1.35 -3.16 19.66
N TRP A 28 2.06 -3.68 20.67
CA TRP A 28 1.66 -3.59 22.07
C TRP A 28 2.20 -2.34 22.77
N LEU A 29 3.42 -1.91 22.46
CA LEU A 29 4.06 -0.78 23.14
C LEU A 29 3.26 0.53 23.00
N PRO A 30 2.74 0.92 21.82
CA PRO A 30 1.88 2.10 21.70
C PRO A 30 0.69 2.05 22.65
N ARG A 31 0.04 0.88 22.77
CA ARG A 31 -1.16 0.67 23.58
C ARG A 31 -0.90 0.76 25.09
N LEU A 32 0.34 0.47 25.51
CA LEU A 32 0.76 0.56 26.92
C LEU A 32 1.17 1.98 27.31
N VAL A 33 1.75 2.75 26.38
CA VAL A 33 2.30 4.09 26.65
C VAL A 33 1.29 5.20 26.38
N SER A 34 0.40 5.02 25.39
CA SER A 34 -0.55 6.06 24.97
C SER A 34 -1.91 5.46 24.61
N ARG A 35 -2.98 6.20 24.93
CA ARG A 35 -4.32 5.91 24.41
C ARG A 35 -4.57 6.48 23.01
N ARG A 36 -3.59 7.18 22.44
CA ARG A 36 -3.65 7.71 21.07
C ARG A 36 -3.28 6.63 20.06
N GLU A 37 -3.65 6.88 18.80
CA GLU A 37 -3.55 5.92 17.70
C GLU A 37 -2.14 5.30 17.57
N PRO A 38 -2.06 4.00 17.25
CA PRO A 38 -0.80 3.27 17.27
C PRO A 38 0.10 3.64 16.08
N ALA A 39 1.28 4.20 16.37
CA ALA A 39 2.36 4.41 15.39
C ALA A 39 3.10 3.10 15.02
N ALA A 40 2.36 2.00 14.88
CA ALA A 40 2.92 0.66 14.81
C ALA A 40 3.81 0.46 13.59
N ALA A 41 3.48 1.04 12.44
CA ALA A 41 4.31 0.96 11.22
C ALA A 41 5.70 1.58 11.43
N ALA A 42 5.77 2.80 11.99
CA ALA A 42 7.03 3.46 12.29
C ALA A 42 7.86 2.68 13.32
N LEU A 43 7.21 2.10 14.34
CA LEU A 43 7.88 1.25 15.32
C LEU A 43 8.36 -0.08 14.73
N MET A 44 7.60 -0.70 13.82
CA MET A 44 8.05 -1.92 13.12
C MET A 44 9.33 -1.64 12.33
N ILE A 45 9.41 -0.50 11.63
CA ILE A 45 10.61 -0.09 10.90
C ILE A 45 11.78 0.15 11.88
N LEU A 46 11.54 0.92 12.96
CA LEU A 46 12.57 1.26 13.94
C LEU A 46 13.12 0.03 14.67
N PHE A 47 12.24 -0.84 15.17
CA PHE A 47 12.62 -2.06 15.87
C PHE A 47 13.23 -3.09 14.93
N GLY A 48 12.75 -3.19 13.69
CA GLY A 48 13.38 -4.02 12.66
C GLY A 48 14.80 -3.56 12.34
N ALA A 49 15.00 -2.26 12.13
CA ALA A 49 16.32 -1.68 11.92
C ALA A 49 17.24 -1.87 13.13
N GLY A 50 16.73 -1.64 14.35
CA GLY A 50 17.48 -1.87 15.59
C GLY A 50 17.86 -3.34 15.77
N ALA A 51 16.94 -4.26 15.49
CA ALA A 51 17.20 -5.69 15.55
C ALA A 51 18.28 -6.15 14.54
N ALA A 52 18.24 -5.61 13.32
CA ALA A 52 19.26 -5.89 12.32
C ALA A 52 20.67 -5.42 12.76
N LEU A 53 20.76 -4.29 13.47
CA LEU A 53 22.02 -3.77 14.00
C LEU A 53 22.52 -4.53 15.24
N LEU A 54 21.61 -4.93 16.13
CA LEU A 54 21.95 -5.58 17.40
C LEU A 54 22.24 -7.08 17.25
N PHE A 55 21.69 -7.73 16.22
CA PHE A 55 21.83 -9.16 15.99
C PHE A 55 22.38 -9.48 14.59
N PRO A 56 23.63 -9.09 14.27
CA PRO A 56 24.24 -9.34 12.95
C PRO A 56 24.42 -10.83 12.62
N GLY A 57 24.31 -11.73 13.62
CA GLY A 57 24.37 -13.18 13.46
C GLY A 57 23.02 -13.88 13.22
N ALA A 58 21.90 -13.12 13.19
CA ALA A 58 20.61 -13.67 12.77
C ALA A 58 20.67 -14.05 11.27
N ALA A 59 19.91 -15.07 10.85
CA ALA A 59 19.84 -15.41 9.43
C ALA A 59 19.38 -14.19 8.63
N PRO A 60 20.11 -13.78 7.57
CA PRO A 60 19.72 -12.63 6.76
C PRO A 60 18.36 -12.92 6.12
N MET A 61 17.45 -11.95 6.20
CA MET A 61 16.19 -12.01 5.44
C MET A 61 16.52 -12.05 3.94
N PRO A 62 15.71 -12.76 3.13
CA PRO A 62 15.91 -12.80 1.68
C PRO A 62 15.91 -11.37 1.10
N ASP A 63 17.00 -10.97 0.46
CA ASP A 63 17.13 -9.63 -0.13
C ASP A 63 16.08 -9.47 -1.25
N PRO A 64 15.16 -8.50 -1.19
CA PRO A 64 14.13 -8.31 -2.21
C PRO A 64 14.71 -8.04 -3.60
N ARG A 65 15.98 -7.62 -3.71
CA ARG A 65 16.65 -7.40 -5.00
C ARG A 65 17.16 -8.70 -5.64
N GLN A 66 17.40 -9.74 -4.82
CA GLN A 66 17.94 -11.03 -5.28
C GLN A 66 16.84 -12.09 -5.38
N THR A 67 15.89 -12.06 -4.45
CA THR A 67 14.76 -12.98 -4.36
C THR A 67 13.46 -12.18 -4.22
N PRO A 68 12.96 -11.55 -5.30
CA PRO A 68 11.81 -10.66 -5.24
C PRO A 68 10.47 -11.41 -5.05
N LEU A 69 10.36 -12.62 -5.60
CA LEU A 69 9.10 -13.36 -5.70
C LEU A 69 8.30 -13.48 -4.38
N PRO A 70 8.90 -13.83 -3.21
CA PRO A 70 8.14 -13.89 -1.97
C PRO A 70 7.58 -12.52 -1.55
N TRP A 71 8.34 -11.44 -1.76
CA TRP A 71 7.94 -10.07 -1.40
C TRP A 71 6.86 -9.54 -2.34
N GLU A 72 6.93 -9.89 -3.62
CA GLU A 72 5.89 -9.56 -4.60
C GLU A 72 4.56 -10.23 -4.22
N LEU A 73 4.56 -11.56 -4.00
CA LEU A 73 3.34 -12.29 -3.65
C LEU A 73 2.73 -11.82 -2.31
N MET A 74 3.57 -11.56 -1.31
CA MET A 74 3.10 -11.06 -0.02
C MET A 74 2.54 -9.64 -0.12
N SER A 75 3.20 -8.75 -0.87
CA SER A 75 2.71 -7.38 -1.05
C SER A 75 1.45 -7.32 -1.90
N GLU A 76 1.36 -8.13 -2.96
CA GLU A 76 0.15 -8.28 -3.78
C GLU A 76 -1.04 -8.77 -2.93
N MET A 77 -0.84 -9.83 -2.14
CA MET A 77 -1.88 -10.33 -1.24
C MET A 77 -2.29 -9.28 -0.21
N ALA A 78 -1.32 -8.56 0.38
CA ALA A 78 -1.59 -7.52 1.36
C ALA A 78 -2.45 -6.39 0.77
N VAL A 79 -2.10 -5.91 -0.43
CA VAL A 79 -2.86 -4.86 -1.12
C VAL A 79 -4.27 -5.35 -1.49
N ILE A 80 -4.41 -6.56 -2.02
CA ILE A 80 -5.73 -7.14 -2.35
C ILE A 80 -6.63 -7.22 -1.11
N VAL A 81 -6.10 -7.76 0.00
CA VAL A 81 -6.86 -7.89 1.26
C VAL A 81 -7.20 -6.53 1.86
N ALA A 82 -6.26 -5.58 1.85
CA ALA A 82 -6.47 -4.24 2.37
C ALA A 82 -7.54 -3.47 1.58
N LEU A 83 -7.46 -3.48 0.24
CA LEU A 83 -8.43 -2.81 -0.63
C LEU A 83 -9.81 -3.47 -0.59
N PHE A 84 -9.86 -4.81 -0.59
CA PHE A 84 -11.11 -5.53 -0.41
C PHE A 84 -11.75 -5.21 0.95
N GLY A 85 -10.96 -5.21 2.02
CA GLY A 85 -11.40 -4.85 3.36
C GLY A 85 -11.91 -3.40 3.46
N ALA A 86 -11.25 -2.45 2.80
CA ALA A 86 -11.69 -1.06 2.72
C ALA A 86 -13.02 -0.94 1.93
N GLY A 87 -13.13 -1.66 0.81
CA GLY A 87 -14.34 -1.69 -0.02
C GLY A 87 -15.57 -2.24 0.71
N MET A 88 -15.39 -3.31 1.50
CA MET A 88 -16.47 -3.92 2.31
C MET A 88 -17.01 -3.01 3.42
N ARG A 89 -16.29 -1.95 3.80
CA ARG A 89 -16.74 -0.97 4.81
C ARG A 89 -17.61 0.14 4.22
N ILE A 90 -17.75 0.22 2.90
CA ILE A 90 -18.57 1.22 2.24
C ILE A 90 -20.01 0.70 2.19
N ASP A 91 -20.88 1.25 3.05
CA ASP A 91 -22.25 0.75 3.21
C ASP A 91 -23.17 1.18 2.04
N GLU A 92 -22.97 2.39 1.49
CA GLU A 92 -23.79 2.92 0.40
C GLU A 92 -22.97 3.69 -0.64
N LEU A 93 -23.12 3.36 -1.93
CA LEU A 93 -22.49 4.11 -3.00
C LEU A 93 -23.08 5.52 -3.20
N GLY A 94 -24.22 5.83 -2.56
CA GLY A 94 -24.80 7.16 -2.42
C GLY A 94 -24.93 8.00 -3.72
N PRO A 95 -25.36 9.27 -3.63
CA PRO A 95 -25.39 10.14 -4.80
C PRO A 95 -23.97 10.62 -5.15
N LEU A 96 -23.67 10.80 -6.45
CA LEU A 96 -22.39 11.29 -6.99
C LEU A 96 -21.85 12.56 -6.30
N ARG A 97 -22.72 13.37 -5.69
CA ARG A 97 -22.33 14.57 -4.93
C ARG A 97 -21.47 14.24 -3.69
N ARG A 98 -21.65 13.08 -3.06
CA ARG A 98 -20.84 12.62 -1.92
C ARG A 98 -19.40 12.28 -2.32
N TRP A 99 -19.17 11.92 -3.58
CA TRP A 99 -17.86 11.55 -4.13
C TRP A 99 -16.99 12.77 -4.48
N ARG A 100 -17.54 13.99 -4.48
CA ARG A 100 -16.78 15.20 -4.85
C ARG A 100 -15.48 15.38 -4.07
N PRO A 101 -15.43 15.20 -2.72
CA PRO A 101 -14.18 15.28 -1.98
C PRO A 101 -13.18 14.20 -2.41
N THR A 102 -13.63 12.95 -2.54
CA THR A 102 -12.81 11.81 -2.99
C THR A 102 -12.19 12.07 -4.37
N TRP A 103 -12.97 12.55 -5.34
CA TRP A 103 -12.46 12.91 -6.67
C TRP A 103 -11.45 14.05 -6.64
N ARG A 104 -11.59 15.01 -5.72
CA ARG A 104 -10.60 16.09 -5.57
C ARG A 104 -9.31 15.59 -4.93
N LEU A 105 -9.39 14.70 -3.94
CA LEU A 105 -8.22 14.12 -3.30
C LEU A 105 -7.46 13.23 -4.28
N LEU A 106 -8.15 12.31 -4.96
CA LEU A 106 -7.52 11.37 -5.88
C LEU A 106 -7.15 11.99 -7.24
N GLY A 107 -8.00 12.85 -7.80
CA GLY A 107 -7.78 13.41 -9.13
C GLY A 107 -6.94 14.69 -9.16
N ILE A 108 -6.78 15.38 -8.02
CA ILE A 108 -6.03 16.64 -7.94
C ILE A 108 -4.92 16.54 -6.91
N ALA A 109 -5.23 16.24 -5.64
CA ALA A 109 -4.23 16.27 -4.58
C ALA A 109 -3.13 15.22 -4.82
N MET A 110 -3.50 13.98 -5.16
CA MET A 110 -2.55 12.90 -5.44
C MET A 110 -1.61 13.24 -6.62
N PRO A 111 -2.07 13.61 -7.83
CA PRO A 111 -1.18 14.07 -8.90
C PRO A 111 -0.29 15.25 -8.51
N LEU A 112 -0.82 16.23 -7.78
CA LEU A 112 -0.02 17.35 -7.28
C LEU A 112 1.08 16.91 -6.33
N THR A 113 0.81 15.95 -5.44
CA THR A 113 1.83 15.40 -4.54
C THR A 113 2.89 14.61 -5.31
N ILE A 114 2.51 13.82 -6.32
CA ILE A 114 3.47 13.11 -7.20
C ILE A 114 4.37 14.12 -7.91
N ILE A 115 3.80 15.18 -8.49
CA ILE A 115 4.56 16.24 -9.17
C ILE A 115 5.51 16.94 -8.19
N ALA A 116 5.03 17.28 -6.98
CA ALA A 116 5.85 17.92 -5.96
C ALA A 116 7.02 17.03 -5.53
N VAL A 117 6.77 15.74 -5.27
CA VAL A 117 7.82 14.77 -4.93
C VAL A 117 8.79 14.57 -6.10
N ALA A 118 8.30 14.47 -7.33
CA ALA A 118 9.13 14.33 -8.52
C ALA A 118 10.04 15.56 -8.71
N TRP A 119 9.51 16.76 -8.48
CA TRP A 119 10.27 18.01 -8.57
C TRP A 119 11.32 18.12 -7.47
N LEU A 120 10.98 17.79 -6.23
CA LEU A 120 11.93 17.75 -5.12
C LEU A 120 12.99 16.65 -5.29
N GLY A 121 12.59 15.47 -5.77
CA GLY A 121 13.49 14.35 -6.00
C GLY A 121 14.51 14.62 -7.09
N THR A 122 14.08 15.21 -8.21
CA THR A 122 15.00 15.61 -9.30
C THR A 122 15.85 16.83 -8.92
N GLY A 123 15.26 17.83 -8.25
CA GLY A 123 15.94 19.09 -7.94
C GLY A 123 16.87 19.07 -6.72
N LEU A 124 16.47 18.41 -5.62
CA LEU A 124 17.23 18.41 -4.36
C LEU A 124 18.06 17.15 -4.15
N VAL A 125 17.54 15.99 -4.56
CA VAL A 125 18.15 14.68 -4.28
C VAL A 125 18.98 14.17 -5.47
N GLY A 126 18.76 14.69 -6.67
CA GLY A 126 19.45 14.25 -7.89
C GLY A 126 18.93 12.92 -8.43
N LEU A 127 17.67 12.57 -8.14
CA LEU A 127 17.04 11.38 -8.71
C LEU A 127 16.81 11.57 -10.22
N THR A 128 16.81 10.46 -10.96
CA THR A 128 16.29 10.47 -12.34
C THR A 128 14.80 10.81 -12.31
N LEU A 129 14.28 11.44 -13.38
CA LEU A 129 12.86 11.78 -13.45
C LEU A 129 11.97 10.55 -13.28
N ALA A 130 12.35 9.41 -13.87
CA ALA A 130 11.69 8.13 -13.66
C ALA A 130 11.66 7.72 -12.18
N GLY A 131 12.82 7.74 -11.51
CA GLY A 131 12.92 7.40 -10.08
C GLY A 131 12.14 8.35 -9.18
N ALA A 132 12.10 9.64 -9.53
CA ALA A 132 11.37 10.65 -8.77
C ALA A 132 9.85 10.53 -8.94
N ILE A 133 9.38 10.19 -10.15
CA ILE A 133 7.95 9.86 -10.40
C ILE A 133 7.56 8.58 -9.66
N LEU A 134 8.40 7.53 -9.72
CA LEU A 134 8.17 6.28 -8.97
C LEU A 134 8.08 6.54 -7.46
N LEU A 135 9.01 7.33 -6.92
CA LEU A 135 8.99 7.72 -5.51
C LEU A 135 7.71 8.49 -5.16
N GLY A 136 7.29 9.44 -6.01
CA GLY A 136 6.04 10.16 -5.85
C GLY A 136 4.83 9.22 -5.87
N ALA A 137 4.78 8.28 -6.82
CA ALA A 137 3.69 7.33 -6.97
C ALA A 137 3.56 6.37 -5.77
N VAL A 138 4.67 6.04 -5.10
CA VAL A 138 4.66 5.20 -3.89
C VAL A 138 4.36 6.00 -2.62
N LEU A 139 4.71 7.29 -2.56
CA LEU A 139 4.48 8.15 -1.39
C LEU A 139 3.15 8.89 -1.38
N ALA A 140 2.55 9.15 -2.54
CA ALA A 140 1.30 9.88 -2.67
C ALA A 140 0.05 9.13 -2.14
N PRO A 141 -0.07 7.79 -2.29
CA PRO A 141 -1.18 7.03 -1.72
C PRO A 141 -1.16 7.07 -0.20
N THR A 142 -2.34 7.17 0.41
CA THR A 142 -2.55 7.31 1.86
C THR A 142 -2.98 5.96 2.46
N ASP A 143 -2.22 5.41 3.40
CA ASP A 143 -2.40 4.02 3.86
C ASP A 143 -3.87 3.70 4.28
N PRO A 144 -4.57 2.80 3.56
CA PRO A 144 -5.93 2.44 3.88
C PRO A 144 -6.09 1.77 5.23
N VAL A 145 -5.08 1.01 5.68
CA VAL A 145 -5.10 0.23 6.91
C VAL A 145 -5.06 1.15 8.13
N LEU A 146 -4.19 2.16 8.10
CA LEU A 146 -4.10 3.16 9.17
C LEU A 146 -5.36 4.03 9.22
N ALA A 147 -5.89 4.46 8.08
CA ALA A 147 -7.17 5.18 8.04
C ALA A 147 -8.34 4.33 8.58
N SER A 148 -8.25 3.00 8.42
CA SER A 148 -9.18 2.00 8.91
C SER A 148 -9.20 1.88 10.44
N ASP A 149 -8.07 2.10 11.11
CA ASP A 149 -7.93 2.02 12.57
C ASP A 149 -8.46 3.30 13.27
N VAL A 150 -8.43 4.44 12.56
CA VAL A 150 -8.98 5.72 13.04
C VAL A 150 -10.52 5.76 12.97
N GLN A 151 -11.12 4.92 12.14
CA GLN A 151 -12.56 4.96 11.86
C GLN A 151 -13.25 3.62 12.08
N VAL A 152 -13.68 3.35 13.31
CA VAL A 152 -14.69 2.32 13.54
C VAL A 152 -15.74 2.78 14.55
N GLY A 153 -16.85 3.32 14.03
CA GLY A 153 -18.15 2.83 14.46
C GLY A 153 -18.51 1.60 13.61
N PRO A 154 -19.18 0.56 14.16
CA PRO A 154 -19.53 -0.66 13.41
C PRO A 154 -20.27 -0.37 12.09
N PRO A 155 -20.10 -1.23 11.06
CA PRO A 155 -20.92 -1.17 9.85
C PRO A 155 -22.42 -1.24 10.21
N HIS A 156 -23.28 -0.57 9.44
CA HIS A 156 -24.74 -0.49 9.66
C HIS A 156 -25.24 0.39 10.84
N GLN A 157 -24.41 1.22 11.49
CA GLN A 157 -24.88 2.07 12.59
C GLN A 157 -25.47 3.44 12.20
N GLY A 158 -25.56 3.74 10.90
CA GLY A 158 -26.27 4.92 10.41
C GLY A 158 -25.54 6.25 10.70
N ARG A 159 -25.57 7.14 9.71
CA ARG A 159 -24.84 8.43 9.64
C ARG A 159 -23.36 8.27 9.29
N GLU A 160 -23.07 7.76 8.10
CA GLU A 160 -21.79 8.07 7.45
C GLU A 160 -21.69 9.60 7.29
N HIS A 161 -20.89 10.24 8.15
CA HIS A 161 -20.55 11.64 7.97
C HIS A 161 -19.83 11.77 6.61
N PRO A 162 -20.10 12.81 5.78
CA PRO A 162 -19.48 12.96 4.45
C PRO A 162 -17.96 12.87 4.45
N VAL A 163 -17.32 13.25 5.56
CA VAL A 163 -15.86 13.15 5.77
C VAL A 163 -15.41 11.69 5.95
N ARG A 164 -16.18 10.87 6.69
CA ARG A 164 -15.89 9.45 6.93
C ARG A 164 -15.95 8.67 5.61
N PHE A 165 -17.01 8.90 4.83
CA PHE A 165 -17.16 8.34 3.50
C PHE A 165 -16.02 8.76 2.57
N ALA A 166 -15.69 10.04 2.53
CA ALA A 166 -14.60 10.55 1.69
C ALA A 166 -13.24 9.93 2.06
N LEU A 167 -12.93 9.81 3.35
CA LEU A 167 -11.67 9.20 3.81
C LEU A 167 -11.61 7.70 3.54
N THR A 168 -12.71 6.97 3.75
CA THR A 168 -12.76 5.52 3.47
C THR A 168 -12.66 5.24 1.96
N THR A 169 -13.34 6.04 1.14
CA THR A 169 -13.29 5.89 -0.33
C THR A 169 -11.97 6.37 -0.93
N GLU A 170 -11.33 7.40 -0.37
CA GLU A 170 -9.98 7.81 -0.75
C GLU A 170 -8.98 6.70 -0.45
N ALA A 171 -8.97 6.21 0.80
CA ALA A 171 -8.16 5.09 1.24
C ALA A 171 -8.35 3.84 0.38
N GLY A 172 -9.60 3.49 0.04
CA GLY A 172 -9.88 2.29 -0.76
C GLY A 172 -9.54 2.41 -2.26
N LEU A 173 -9.34 3.63 -2.79
CA LEU A 173 -9.10 3.85 -4.22
C LEU A 173 -7.70 4.33 -4.56
N ASN A 174 -6.97 4.91 -3.60
CA ASN A 174 -5.68 5.54 -3.85
C ASN A 174 -4.62 4.55 -4.36
N ASP A 175 -4.50 3.35 -3.79
CA ASP A 175 -3.51 2.35 -4.18
C ASP A 175 -3.82 1.85 -5.59
N GLY A 176 -5.10 1.63 -5.90
CA GLY A 176 -5.55 1.29 -7.24
C GLY A 176 -5.19 2.36 -8.27
N LEU A 177 -5.36 3.63 -7.91
CA LEU A 177 -5.00 4.78 -8.77
C LEU A 177 -3.49 5.10 -8.77
N ALA A 178 -2.71 4.51 -7.87
CA ALA A 178 -1.25 4.68 -7.83
C ALA A 178 -0.56 3.89 -8.95
N PHE A 179 -1.07 2.70 -9.27
CA PHE A 179 -0.46 1.79 -10.25
C PHE A 179 -0.19 2.44 -11.62
N PRO A 180 -1.10 3.21 -12.23
CA PRO A 180 -0.80 3.89 -13.48
C PRO A 180 0.43 4.82 -13.38
N PHE A 181 0.63 5.51 -12.25
CA PHE A 181 1.80 6.36 -12.06
C PHE A 181 3.08 5.57 -11.77
N VAL A 182 2.97 4.40 -11.13
CA VAL A 182 4.08 3.45 -11.00
C VAL A 182 4.52 2.97 -12.39
N TYR A 183 3.56 2.54 -13.24
CA TYR A 183 3.86 2.14 -14.61
C TYR A 183 4.42 3.28 -15.45
N LEU A 184 3.92 4.51 -15.27
CA LEU A 184 4.48 5.70 -15.92
C LEU A 184 5.97 5.87 -15.61
N GLY A 185 6.36 5.74 -14.33
CA GLY A 185 7.75 5.83 -13.92
C GLY A 185 8.61 4.72 -14.51
N LEU A 186 8.10 3.48 -14.57
CA LEU A 186 8.78 2.34 -15.19
C LEU A 186 8.92 2.52 -16.72
N LEU A 187 7.89 3.00 -17.40
CA LEU A 187 7.92 3.27 -18.85
C LEU A 187 8.94 4.36 -19.18
N ILE A 188 8.96 5.45 -18.40
CA ILE A 188 9.97 6.51 -18.58
C ILE A 188 11.38 5.97 -18.30
N ALA A 189 11.55 5.05 -17.35
CA ALA A 189 12.84 4.41 -17.09
C ALA A 189 13.30 3.52 -18.26
N ALA A 190 12.36 2.79 -18.89
CA ALA A 190 12.64 1.83 -19.95
C ALA A 190 12.80 2.47 -21.33
N GLU A 191 11.93 3.43 -21.68
CA GLU A 191 11.85 4.03 -23.02
C GLU A 191 12.30 5.49 -23.08
N GLY A 192 12.50 6.13 -21.93
CA GLY A 192 12.87 7.54 -21.86
C GLY A 192 11.69 8.52 -21.98
N LEU A 193 12.03 9.79 -22.21
CA LEU A 193 11.10 10.92 -22.09
C LEU A 193 10.39 11.30 -23.41
N SER A 194 9.99 10.31 -24.21
CA SER A 194 9.24 10.55 -25.44
C SER A 194 7.79 10.07 -25.30
N PRO A 195 6.84 10.93 -24.88
CA PRO A 195 5.43 10.55 -24.77
C PRO A 195 4.81 10.07 -26.09
N ALA A 196 5.44 10.35 -27.23
CA ALA A 196 4.99 9.85 -28.52
C ALA A 196 5.14 8.32 -28.66
N THR A 197 6.03 7.69 -27.89
CA THR A 197 6.22 6.22 -27.95
C THR A 197 5.24 5.51 -27.03
N TRP A 198 5.16 5.93 -25.76
CA TRP A 198 4.40 5.20 -24.73
C TRP A 198 3.13 5.92 -24.25
N GLY A 199 2.93 7.22 -24.53
CA GLY A 199 1.90 8.04 -23.89
C GLY A 199 0.47 7.59 -24.17
N ALA A 200 0.20 7.17 -25.41
CA ALA A 200 -1.11 6.65 -25.79
C ALA A 200 -1.36 5.26 -25.19
N GLU A 201 -0.35 4.39 -25.19
CA GLU A 201 -0.42 3.06 -24.59
C GLU A 201 -0.65 3.16 -23.08
N TRP A 202 0.14 3.97 -22.38
CA TRP A 202 -0.03 4.23 -20.95
C TRP A 202 -1.45 4.70 -20.60
N LEU A 203 -1.97 5.70 -21.34
CA LEU A 203 -3.30 6.24 -21.05
C LEU A 203 -4.42 5.24 -21.36
N LEU A 204 -4.33 4.53 -22.50
CA LEU A 204 -5.38 3.61 -22.92
C LEU A 204 -5.33 2.29 -22.18
N GLN A 205 -4.13 1.76 -21.93
CA GLN A 205 -3.91 0.45 -21.33
C GLN A 205 -3.82 0.54 -19.81
N ASP A 206 -2.88 1.32 -19.28
CA ASP A 206 -2.61 1.33 -17.83
C ASP A 206 -3.64 2.15 -17.05
N VAL A 207 -4.09 3.28 -17.61
CA VAL A 207 -5.11 4.11 -16.96
C VAL A 207 -6.51 3.61 -17.29
N LEU A 208 -6.91 3.57 -18.56
CA LEU A 208 -8.31 3.31 -18.92
C LEU A 208 -8.68 1.81 -18.87
N TYR A 209 -8.00 0.97 -19.64
CA TYR A 209 -8.36 -0.44 -19.81
C TYR A 209 -8.26 -1.21 -18.49
N ARG A 210 -7.12 -1.14 -17.78
CA ARG A 210 -6.94 -1.85 -16.50
C ARG A 210 -7.96 -1.42 -15.45
N THR A 211 -8.25 -0.11 -15.35
CA THR A 211 -9.26 0.41 -14.42
C THR A 211 -10.66 -0.09 -14.78
N VAL A 212 -11.05 -0.06 -16.06
CA VAL A 212 -12.35 -0.54 -16.52
C VAL A 212 -12.50 -2.04 -16.29
N VAL A 213 -11.50 -2.83 -16.67
CA VAL A 213 -11.52 -4.29 -16.48
C VAL A 213 -11.58 -4.65 -15.00
N GLY A 214 -10.78 -3.99 -14.15
CA GLY A 214 -10.82 -4.19 -12.70
C GLY A 214 -12.15 -3.81 -12.06
N ALA A 215 -12.74 -2.69 -12.48
CA ALA A 215 -14.06 -2.27 -12.00
C ALA A 215 -15.17 -3.24 -12.43
N VAL A 216 -15.14 -3.70 -13.69
CA VAL A 216 -16.12 -4.64 -14.22
C VAL A 216 -15.98 -6.01 -13.57
N SER A 217 -14.75 -6.53 -13.41
CA SER A 217 -14.51 -7.82 -12.77
C SER A 217 -14.90 -7.80 -11.29
N GLY A 218 -14.57 -6.72 -10.57
CA GLY A 218 -15.02 -6.51 -9.19
C GLY A 218 -16.53 -6.45 -9.06
N TRP A 219 -17.21 -5.70 -9.95
CA TRP A 219 -18.67 -5.63 -9.98
C TRP A 219 -19.33 -6.97 -10.30
N LEU A 220 -18.83 -7.71 -11.30
CA LEU A 220 -19.32 -9.04 -11.65
C LEU A 220 -19.12 -10.02 -10.49
N GLY A 221 -17.94 -10.01 -9.86
CA GLY A 221 -17.64 -10.85 -8.70
C GLY A 221 -18.59 -10.57 -7.54
N ALA A 222 -18.77 -9.30 -7.18
CA ALA A 222 -19.72 -8.89 -6.13
C ALA A 222 -21.16 -9.30 -6.48
N ARG A 223 -21.58 -9.16 -7.74
CA ARG A 223 -22.93 -9.54 -8.18
C ARG A 223 -23.15 -11.06 -8.14
N LEU A 224 -22.16 -11.85 -8.53
CA LEU A 224 -22.23 -13.30 -8.45
C LEU A 224 -22.31 -13.77 -6.99
N LEU A 225 -21.50 -13.19 -6.11
CA LEU A 225 -21.54 -13.48 -4.67
C LEU A 225 -22.91 -13.13 -4.06
N GLY A 226 -23.48 -11.98 -4.43
CA GLY A 226 -24.80 -11.57 -3.95
C GLY A 226 -25.99 -12.35 -4.54
N VAL A 227 -25.77 -13.19 -5.55
CA VAL A 227 -26.80 -14.13 -6.06
C VAL A 227 -26.68 -15.49 -5.37
N ILE A 228 -25.47 -15.88 -4.93
CA ILE A 228 -25.18 -17.17 -4.31
C ILE A 228 -25.48 -17.15 -2.80
N LEU A 229 -25.23 -16.02 -2.13
CA LEU A 229 -25.49 -15.78 -0.70
C LEU A 229 -26.90 -15.22 -0.48
#